data_AF-A0A7S2CWV6-F1
#
_entry.id   AF-A0A7S2CWV6-F1
#
_cell.length_a   1.000
_cell.length_b   1.000
_cell.length_c   1.000
_cell.angle_alpha   90.00
_cell.angle_beta   90.00
_cell.angle_gamma   90.00
#
_symmetry.space_group_name_H-M   'P 1'
#
loop_
_entity.id
_entity.type
_entity.pdbx_description
1 polymer ?
#
loop_
_entity_poly.entity_id
_entity_poly.type
_entity_poly.pdbx_seq_one_letter_code
_entity_poly.pdbx_strand_id
1 'polypeptide(L)'
;KSFVDPRLIEVDRVDISLPVKRAQMVLRKSALAASGTMMEREVLKEVVEEDHRRWSGCITLPVSAIFFTLYLIAVGLHEHVTYTYILTNPVRQSLQTGLAGIYTTDDVYSFLENTYLPYFFDQHDSHGHELPQEQWSMIHGYSQLIGSVEMTLQRSQREACQEMAEFIDCYPSSKLTDATFGTPLSSLPPLTRSVSGAFWSLNGDWNWYNASASPTERSILQCENEGFQTTECTNTRRLLTKQEETKSTIPS
;
A
#
# COMPACT_ATOMS: atom_id res chain seq x y z
N LYS A 1 -19.63 -34.19 -19.47
CA LYS A 1 -19.19 -35.52 -18.96
C LYS A 1 -17.96 -35.27 -18.10
N SER A 2 -18.17 -35.10 -16.79
CA SER A 2 -17.10 -34.90 -15.81
C SER A 2 -16.70 -36.26 -15.25
N PHE A 3 -15.42 -36.57 -15.28
CA PHE A 3 -14.82 -37.84 -14.84
C PHE A 3 -14.55 -37.71 -13.34
N VAL A 4 -15.46 -38.26 -12.53
CA VAL A 4 -15.30 -38.33 -11.07
C VAL A 4 -14.43 -39.53 -10.76
N ASP A 5 -13.24 -39.29 -10.22
CA ASP A 5 -12.28 -40.32 -9.83
C ASP A 5 -12.70 -40.99 -8.52
N PRO A 6 -12.99 -42.31 -8.49
CA PRO A 6 -13.56 -42.99 -7.32
C PRO A 6 -12.52 -43.45 -6.28
N ARG A 7 -11.31 -42.88 -6.24
CA ARG A 7 -10.20 -43.39 -5.42
C ARG A 7 -9.80 -42.56 -4.18
N LEU A 8 -10.68 -41.71 -3.67
CA LEU A 8 -10.33 -40.80 -2.57
C LEU A 8 -11.37 -40.77 -1.44
N ILE A 9 -11.71 -41.94 -0.89
CA ILE A 9 -12.27 -42.03 0.47
C ILE A 9 -11.70 -43.30 1.14
N GLU A 10 -10.38 -43.38 1.25
CA GLU A 10 -9.78 -44.20 2.31
C GLU A 10 -9.76 -43.29 3.54
N VAL A 11 -10.86 -43.35 4.32
CA VAL A 11 -10.90 -42.73 5.64
C VAL A 11 -9.79 -43.39 6.43
N ASP A 12 -8.67 -42.68 6.56
CA ASP A 12 -7.60 -43.00 7.47
C ASP A 12 -8.26 -43.23 8.83
N ARG A 13 -8.45 -44.50 9.18
CA ARG A 13 -8.98 -44.92 10.47
C ARG A 13 -7.85 -44.61 11.43
N VAL A 14 -7.76 -43.34 11.81
CA VAL A 14 -6.92 -42.84 12.88
C VAL A 14 -7.14 -43.81 14.02
N ASP A 15 -6.09 -44.57 14.29
CA ASP A 15 -6.14 -45.79 15.09
C ASP A 15 -6.53 -45.38 16.52
N ILE A 16 -7.83 -45.36 16.82
CA ILE A 16 -8.43 -44.91 18.09
C ILE A 16 -7.87 -45.75 19.25
N SER A 17 -7.24 -46.89 18.93
CA SER A 17 -6.51 -47.74 19.86
C SER A 17 -5.29 -47.04 20.50
N LEU A 18 -4.68 -46.06 19.83
CA LEU A 18 -3.46 -45.39 20.29
C LEU A 18 -3.70 -44.43 21.46
N PRO A 19 -4.70 -43.51 21.41
CA PRO A 19 -5.06 -42.70 22.58
C PRO A 19 -5.63 -43.54 23.72
N VAL A 20 -6.39 -44.61 23.44
CA VAL A 20 -6.94 -45.51 24.47
C VAL A 20 -5.83 -46.28 25.18
N LYS A 21 -4.84 -46.82 24.45
CA LYS A 21 -3.67 -47.49 25.03
C LYS A 21 -2.81 -46.53 25.85
N ARG A 22 -2.62 -45.29 25.37
CA ARG A 22 -1.91 -44.25 26.15
C ARG A 22 -2.68 -43.92 27.44
N ALA A 23 -4.00 -43.73 27.37
CA ALA A 23 -4.83 -43.46 28.55
C ALA A 23 -4.79 -44.62 29.56
N GLN A 24 -4.87 -45.88 29.12
CA GLN A 24 -4.74 -47.04 30.00
C GLN A 24 -3.36 -47.14 30.63
N MET A 25 -2.30 -46.82 29.89
CA MET A 25 -0.94 -46.85 30.41
C MET A 25 -0.72 -45.74 31.46
N VAL A 26 -1.28 -44.54 31.25
CA VAL A 26 -1.26 -43.45 32.24
C VAL A 26 -2.06 -43.83 33.48
N LEU A 27 -3.27 -44.40 33.34
CA LEU A 27 -4.08 -44.84 34.48
C LEU A 27 -3.36 -45.92 35.30
N ARG A 28 -2.75 -46.90 34.63
CA ARG A 28 -1.99 -47.96 35.29
C ARG A 28 -0.75 -47.41 36.01
N LYS A 29 -0.01 -46.49 35.38
CA LYS A 29 1.13 -45.80 36.03
C LYS A 29 0.65 -44.98 37.25
N SER A 30 -0.49 -44.30 37.16
CA SER A 30 -1.05 -43.52 38.28
C SER A 30 -1.51 -44.40 39.46
N ALA A 31 -2.05 -45.59 39.19
CA ALA A 31 -2.44 -46.55 40.22
C ALA A 31 -1.22 -47.15 40.93
N LEU A 32 -0.12 -47.39 40.21
CA LEU A 32 1.14 -47.87 40.79
C LEU A 32 1.85 -46.79 41.62
N ALA A 33 1.79 -45.54 41.15
CA ALA A 33 2.27 -44.36 41.87
C ALA A 33 1.55 -44.11 43.21
N ALA A 34 0.31 -44.57 43.37
CA ALA A 34 -0.45 -44.47 44.62
C ALA A 34 -0.03 -45.50 45.68
N SER A 35 0.82 -46.49 45.34
CA SER A 35 1.41 -47.38 46.34
C SER A 35 2.54 -46.62 47.07
N GLY A 36 2.36 -46.37 48.36
CA GLY A 36 3.17 -45.43 49.16
C GLY A 36 4.63 -45.81 49.40
N THR A 37 5.23 -46.68 48.59
CA THR A 37 6.60 -47.16 48.76
C THR A 37 7.37 -47.01 47.44
N MET A 38 8.11 -45.90 47.33
CA MET A 38 9.07 -45.54 46.27
C MET A 38 8.48 -45.28 44.87
N MET A 39 8.18 -44.00 44.61
CA MET A 39 8.11 -43.49 43.23
C MET A 39 9.52 -43.42 42.63
N GLU A 40 9.71 -44.03 41.46
CA GLU A 40 10.95 -43.89 40.68
C GLU A 40 11.11 -42.44 40.21
N ARG A 41 12.31 -41.88 40.43
CA ARG A 41 12.68 -40.50 40.08
C ARG A 41 12.40 -40.16 38.61
N GLU A 42 12.47 -41.15 37.73
CA GLU A 42 12.24 -41.00 36.30
C GLU A 42 10.77 -40.71 35.97
N VAL A 43 9.83 -41.33 36.69
CA VAL A 43 8.39 -41.08 36.51
C VAL A 43 8.03 -39.66 36.94
N LEU A 44 8.60 -39.19 38.06
CA LEU A 44 8.38 -37.81 38.51
C LEU A 44 8.90 -36.81 37.48
N LYS A 45 10.07 -37.09 36.86
CA LYS A 45 10.64 -36.23 35.82
C LYS A 45 9.76 -36.19 34.57
N GLU A 46 9.26 -37.34 34.12
CA GLU A 46 8.35 -37.42 32.96
C GLU A 46 7.07 -36.61 33.21
N VAL A 47 6.47 -36.73 34.39
CA VAL A 47 5.26 -35.98 34.77
C VAL A 47 5.52 -34.47 34.83
N VAL A 48 6.66 -34.04 35.39
CA VAL A 48 7.03 -32.62 35.46
C VAL A 48 7.26 -32.04 34.06
N GLU A 49 7.92 -32.76 33.16
CA GLU A 49 8.13 -32.32 31.78
C GLU A 49 6.80 -32.24 30.99
N GLU A 50 5.89 -33.19 31.21
CA GLU A 50 4.57 -33.17 30.56
C GLU A 50 3.69 -32.04 31.11
N ASP A 51 3.70 -31.81 32.41
CA ASP A 51 2.98 -30.69 33.04
C ASP A 51 3.51 -29.34 32.53
N HIS A 52 4.84 -29.19 32.43
CA HIS A 52 5.45 -27.98 31.88
C HIS A 52 5.05 -27.73 30.42
N ARG A 53 5.01 -28.77 29.58
CA ARG A 53 4.52 -28.65 28.19
C ARG A 53 3.05 -28.24 28.14
N ARG A 54 2.19 -28.85 28.95
CA ARG A 54 0.77 -28.49 29.02
C ARG A 54 0.58 -27.05 29.49
N TRP A 55 1.31 -26.64 30.52
CA TRP A 55 1.28 -25.28 31.04
C TRP A 55 1.71 -24.25 30.00
N SER A 56 2.79 -24.53 29.23
CA SER A 56 3.23 -23.66 28.14
C SER A 56 2.17 -23.51 27.03
N GLY A 57 1.48 -24.59 26.67
CA GLY A 57 0.37 -24.55 25.72
C GLY A 57 -0.82 -23.75 26.25
N CYS A 58 -1.18 -23.94 27.53
CA CYS A 58 -2.26 -23.21 28.19
C CYS A 58 -1.98 -21.71 28.32
N ILE A 59 -0.72 -21.28 28.44
CA ILE A 59 -0.34 -19.85 28.49
C ILE A 59 -0.24 -19.24 27.09
N THR A 60 0.18 -20.02 26.09
CA THR A 60 0.33 -19.51 24.73
C THR A 60 -1.01 -19.01 24.16
N LEU A 61 -2.11 -19.70 24.45
CA LEU A 61 -3.44 -19.34 23.95
C LEU A 61 -3.89 -17.94 24.43
N PRO A 62 -3.99 -17.62 25.73
CA PRO A 62 -4.40 -16.29 26.18
C PRO A 62 -3.41 -15.20 25.75
N VAL A 63 -2.10 -15.48 25.73
CA VAL A 63 -1.10 -14.52 25.22
C VAL A 63 -1.34 -14.20 23.75
N SER A 64 -1.60 -15.22 22.93
CA SER A 64 -1.90 -15.02 21.51
C SER A 64 -3.23 -14.28 21.29
N ALA A 65 -4.24 -14.54 22.12
CA ALA A 65 -5.53 -13.84 22.06
C ALA A 65 -5.40 -12.36 22.45
N ILE A 66 -4.63 -12.06 23.49
CA ILE A 66 -4.32 -10.68 23.90
C ILE A 66 -3.53 -9.97 22.78
N PHE A 67 -2.50 -10.61 22.24
CA PHE A 67 -1.72 -10.06 21.13
C PHE A 67 -2.60 -9.77 19.91
N PHE A 68 -3.44 -10.71 19.49
CA PHE A 68 -4.34 -10.53 18.36
C PHE A 68 -5.35 -9.41 18.61
N THR A 69 -5.88 -9.30 19.83
CA THR A 69 -6.80 -8.22 20.21
C THR A 69 -6.11 -6.86 20.15
N LEU A 70 -4.90 -6.73 20.72
CA LEU A 70 -4.10 -5.51 20.64
C LEU A 70 -3.74 -5.16 19.20
N TYR A 71 -3.41 -6.16 18.38
CA TYR A 71 -3.16 -5.99 16.95
C TYR A 71 -4.40 -5.46 16.22
N LEU A 72 -5.59 -6.03 16.44
CA LEU A 72 -6.82 -5.55 15.84
C LEU A 72 -7.15 -4.11 16.27
N ILE A 73 -6.93 -3.76 17.54
CA ILE A 73 -7.09 -2.39 18.02
C ILE A 73 -6.08 -1.46 17.34
N ALA A 74 -4.81 -1.87 17.24
CA ALA A 74 -3.78 -1.09 16.58
C ALA A 74 -4.11 -0.85 15.09
N VAL A 75 -4.54 -1.88 14.37
CA VAL A 75 -4.99 -1.76 12.97
C VAL A 75 -6.20 -0.84 12.87
N GLY A 76 -7.20 -0.98 13.76
CA GLY A 76 -8.38 -0.12 13.76
C GLY A 76 -8.10 1.34 14.10
N LEU A 77 -7.05 1.62 14.88
CA LEU A 77 -6.59 2.98 15.19
C LEU A 77 -5.69 3.56 14.10
N HIS A 78 -4.87 2.73 13.44
CA HIS A 78 -3.97 3.19 12.37
C HIS A 78 -4.72 3.43 11.05
N GLU A 79 -5.75 2.62 10.77
CA GLU A 79 -6.55 2.75 9.56
C GLU A 79 -7.98 3.15 9.90
N HIS A 80 -8.28 4.44 9.78
CA HIS A 80 -9.65 4.93 9.82
C HIS A 80 -10.36 4.63 8.48
N VAL A 81 -10.69 3.36 8.25
CA VAL A 81 -11.35 2.88 7.02
C VAL A 81 -12.59 3.70 6.69
N THR A 82 -13.41 4.04 7.69
CA THR A 82 -14.61 4.86 7.52
C THR A 82 -14.28 6.27 7.03
N TYR A 83 -13.24 6.90 7.58
CA TYR A 83 -12.84 8.25 7.18
C TYR A 83 -12.29 8.26 5.76
N THR A 84 -11.40 7.31 5.43
CA THR A 84 -10.88 7.14 4.08
C THR A 84 -12.01 6.89 3.08
N TYR A 85 -12.99 6.06 3.43
CA TYR A 85 -14.16 5.82 2.58
C TYR A 85 -14.97 7.11 2.34
N ILE A 86 -15.28 7.87 3.40
CA ILE A 86 -16.04 9.12 3.29
C ILE A 86 -15.29 10.16 2.43
N LEU A 87 -13.96 10.23 2.52
CA LEU A 87 -13.17 11.15 1.71
C LEU A 87 -13.02 10.69 0.24
N THR A 88 -12.83 9.39 0.01
CA THR A 88 -12.54 8.87 -1.33
C THR A 88 -13.80 8.60 -2.16
N ASN A 89 -14.92 8.27 -1.52
CA ASN A 89 -16.14 7.89 -2.22
C ASN A 89 -16.72 9.03 -3.09
N PRO A 90 -16.81 10.30 -2.66
CA PRO A 90 -17.27 11.39 -3.51
C PRO A 90 -16.40 11.61 -4.74
N VAL A 91 -15.07 11.53 -4.59
CA VAL A 91 -14.12 11.62 -5.70
C VAL A 91 -14.34 10.48 -6.69
N ARG A 92 -14.48 9.25 -6.19
CA ARG A 92 -14.76 8.09 -7.02
C ARG A 92 -16.09 8.22 -7.75
N GLN A 93 -17.15 8.65 -7.06
CA GLN A 93 -18.48 8.81 -7.67
C GLN A 93 -18.49 9.89 -8.75
N SER A 94 -17.83 11.04 -8.51
CA SER A 94 -17.73 12.14 -9.48
C SER A 94 -17.00 11.72 -10.76
N LEU A 95 -15.93 10.93 -10.64
CA LEU A 95 -15.16 10.47 -11.80
C LEU A 95 -15.81 9.27 -12.48
N GLN A 96 -16.39 8.33 -11.72
CA GLN A 96 -16.95 7.08 -12.26
C GLN A 96 -18.17 7.34 -13.14
N THR A 97 -19.01 8.33 -12.83
CA THR A 97 -20.17 8.68 -13.65
C THR A 97 -19.77 9.22 -15.02
N GLY A 98 -18.73 10.06 -15.09
CA GLY A 98 -18.24 10.59 -16.36
C GLY A 98 -17.56 9.52 -17.23
N LEU A 99 -16.97 8.49 -16.63
CA LEU A 99 -16.34 7.39 -17.37
C LEU A 99 -17.34 6.41 -17.99
N ALA A 100 -18.58 6.34 -17.49
CA ALA A 100 -19.56 5.34 -17.93
C ALA A 100 -20.05 5.51 -19.38
N GLY A 101 -19.76 6.65 -20.03
CA GLY A 101 -20.22 6.98 -21.38
C GLY A 101 -19.12 7.16 -22.43
N ILE A 102 -17.89 6.75 -22.14
CA ILE A 102 -16.75 6.96 -23.04
C ILE A 102 -16.63 5.76 -23.99
N TYR A 103 -16.91 5.99 -25.28
CA TYR A 103 -16.82 4.94 -26.31
C TYR A 103 -15.80 5.28 -27.40
N THR A 104 -15.58 6.56 -27.64
CA THR A 104 -14.69 7.07 -28.69
C THR A 104 -13.55 7.88 -28.09
N THR A 105 -12.50 8.11 -28.89
CA THR A 105 -11.39 8.98 -28.49
C THR A 105 -11.86 10.42 -28.24
N ASP A 106 -12.84 10.90 -29.00
CA ASP A 106 -13.39 12.25 -28.83
C ASP A 106 -14.14 12.38 -27.49
N ASP A 107 -14.80 11.30 -27.03
CA ASP A 107 -15.42 11.26 -25.70
C ASP A 107 -14.37 11.35 -24.59
N VAL A 108 -13.18 10.76 -24.78
CA VAL A 108 -12.07 10.86 -23.80
C VAL A 108 -11.65 12.32 -23.65
N TYR A 109 -11.41 13.02 -24.75
CA TYR A 109 -11.03 14.44 -24.70
C TYR A 109 -12.15 15.30 -24.15
N SER A 110 -13.39 15.02 -24.53
CA SER A 110 -14.57 15.71 -23.99
C SER A 110 -14.73 15.49 -22.49
N PHE A 111 -14.46 14.28 -21.99
CA PHE A 111 -14.45 13.98 -20.56
C PHE A 111 -13.32 14.73 -19.85
N LEU A 112 -12.12 14.75 -20.44
CA LEU A 112 -10.99 15.47 -19.86
C LEU A 112 -11.27 16.97 -19.74
N GLU A 113 -11.77 17.58 -20.81
CA GLU A 113 -12.05 19.02 -20.87
C GLU A 113 -13.23 19.43 -19.99
N ASN A 114 -14.34 18.70 -20.05
CA ASN A 114 -15.59 19.13 -19.41
C ASN A 114 -15.77 18.57 -17.99
N THR A 115 -15.12 17.45 -17.66
CA THR A 115 -15.29 16.80 -16.34
C THR A 115 -14.00 16.83 -15.53
N TYR A 116 -12.92 16.26 -16.07
CA TYR A 116 -11.71 16.04 -15.28
C TYR A 116 -10.99 17.34 -14.92
N LEU A 117 -10.72 18.21 -15.90
CA LEU A 117 -9.98 19.44 -15.69
C LEU A 117 -10.73 20.41 -14.76
N PRO A 118 -12.03 20.71 -14.96
CA PRO A 118 -12.75 21.59 -14.04
C PRO A 118 -12.81 21.00 -12.64
N TYR A 119 -12.97 19.67 -12.50
CA TYR A 119 -13.06 19.04 -11.19
C TYR A 119 -11.79 19.21 -10.33
N PHE A 120 -10.59 19.16 -10.95
CA PHE A 120 -9.31 19.28 -10.24
C PHE A 120 -8.71 20.68 -10.27
N PHE A 121 -9.08 21.52 -11.22
CA PHE A 121 -8.45 22.83 -11.46
C PHE A 121 -9.45 23.98 -11.44
N ASP A 122 -10.63 23.80 -10.83
CA ASP A 122 -11.56 24.90 -10.64
C ASP A 122 -10.91 26.01 -9.79
N GLN A 123 -11.19 27.24 -10.21
CA GLN A 123 -10.78 28.46 -9.54
C GLN A 123 -11.98 29.23 -9.01
N HIS A 124 -13.21 28.73 -9.22
CA HIS A 124 -14.43 29.36 -8.75
C HIS A 124 -15.10 28.51 -7.67
N ASP A 125 -15.79 29.18 -6.74
CA ASP A 125 -16.64 28.51 -5.77
C ASP A 125 -17.99 28.10 -6.41
N SER A 126 -18.87 27.46 -5.62
CA SER A 126 -20.22 27.08 -6.07
C SER A 126 -21.12 28.27 -6.45
N HIS A 127 -20.71 29.50 -6.15
CA HIS A 127 -21.42 30.74 -6.47
C HIS A 127 -20.78 31.50 -7.64
N GLY A 128 -19.70 30.98 -8.23
CA GLY A 128 -18.97 31.62 -9.31
C GLY A 128 -18.01 32.74 -8.86
N HIS A 129 -17.70 32.83 -7.56
CA HIS A 129 -16.68 33.73 -7.04
C HIS A 129 -15.29 33.12 -7.19
N GLU A 130 -14.33 33.91 -7.64
CA GLU A 130 -12.93 33.48 -7.70
C GLU A 130 -12.40 33.14 -6.30
N LEU A 131 -11.83 31.95 -6.16
CA LEU A 131 -11.19 31.48 -4.94
C LEU A 131 -9.81 32.12 -4.79
N PRO A 132 -9.37 32.42 -3.56
CA PRO A 132 -8.01 32.87 -3.31
C PRO A 132 -7.02 31.79 -3.78
N GLN A 133 -5.81 32.22 -4.17
CA GLN A 133 -4.81 31.33 -4.76
C GLN A 133 -4.43 30.16 -3.85
N GLU A 134 -4.52 30.32 -2.52
CA GLU A 134 -4.26 29.22 -1.58
C GLU A 134 -5.34 28.12 -1.61
N GLN A 135 -6.51 28.40 -2.19
CA GLN A 135 -7.65 27.48 -2.28
C GLN A 135 -7.89 26.97 -3.69
N TRP A 136 -6.98 27.26 -4.64
CA TRP A 136 -7.06 26.67 -5.97
C TRP A 136 -6.95 25.16 -5.89
N SER A 137 -7.69 24.48 -6.78
CA SER A 137 -7.75 23.02 -6.83
C SER A 137 -8.28 22.37 -5.54
N MET A 138 -9.16 23.08 -4.83
CA MET A 138 -9.89 22.52 -3.70
C MET A 138 -11.04 21.64 -4.19
N ILE A 139 -11.01 20.37 -3.83
CA ILE A 139 -11.98 19.34 -4.18
C ILE A 139 -12.92 19.14 -2.98
N HIS A 140 -14.22 19.34 -3.21
CA HIS A 140 -15.27 19.19 -2.21
C HIS A 140 -15.07 19.98 -0.90
N GLY A 141 -14.28 21.07 -0.92
CA GLY A 141 -14.10 21.97 0.22
C GLY A 141 -13.15 21.48 1.33
N TYR A 142 -12.66 20.24 1.27
CA TYR A 142 -11.81 19.65 2.32
C TYR A 142 -10.46 19.14 1.80
N SER A 143 -10.40 18.74 0.53
CA SER A 143 -9.19 18.17 -0.07
C SER A 143 -8.58 19.19 -1.03
N GLN A 144 -7.27 19.36 -1.01
CA GLN A 144 -6.57 20.19 -1.98
C GLN A 144 -5.65 19.31 -2.82
N LEU A 145 -5.64 19.52 -4.14
CA LEU A 145 -4.66 18.90 -5.01
C LEU A 145 -3.28 19.52 -4.74
N ILE A 146 -2.33 18.72 -4.27
CA ILE A 146 -0.95 19.15 -4.05
C ILE A 146 -0.10 18.63 -5.22
N GLY A 147 0.56 19.55 -5.93
CA GLY A 147 1.47 19.23 -7.02
C GLY A 147 0.82 19.29 -8.40
N SER A 148 1.23 18.39 -9.29
CA SER A 148 0.78 18.32 -10.68
C SER A 148 0.14 16.98 -10.99
N VAL A 149 -0.81 16.97 -11.92
CA VAL A 149 -1.34 15.72 -12.50
C VAL A 149 -0.43 15.30 -13.65
N GLU A 150 0.07 14.07 -13.58
CA GLU A 150 0.77 13.43 -14.68
C GLU A 150 -0.19 12.50 -15.42
N MET A 151 -0.30 12.68 -16.74
CA MET A 151 -1.05 11.78 -17.62
C MET A 151 -0.07 11.01 -18.50
N THR A 152 -0.05 9.70 -18.34
CA THR A 152 0.83 8.81 -19.11
C THR A 152 0.03 8.06 -20.17
N LEU A 153 0.50 8.07 -21.42
CA LEU A 153 -0.08 7.30 -22.51
C LEU A 153 0.79 6.08 -22.81
N GLN A 154 0.21 4.88 -22.68
CA GLN A 154 0.87 3.66 -23.13
C GLN A 154 0.36 3.27 -24.51
N ARG A 155 1.27 2.89 -25.41
CA ARG A 155 0.97 2.54 -26.80
C ARG A 155 1.46 1.13 -27.11
N SER A 156 0.79 0.43 -28.01
CA SER A 156 1.29 -0.83 -28.54
C SER A 156 2.33 -0.61 -29.63
N GLN A 157 3.22 -1.60 -29.79
CA GLN A 157 4.22 -1.62 -30.85
C GLN A 157 3.56 -1.87 -32.20
N ARG A 158 3.95 -1.10 -33.22
CA ARG A 158 3.53 -1.32 -34.61
C ARG A 158 4.28 -2.53 -35.18
N GLU A 159 3.55 -3.52 -35.67
CA GLU A 159 4.12 -4.69 -36.34
C GLU A 159 3.34 -5.06 -37.61
N ALA A 160 3.97 -5.78 -38.52
CA ALA A 160 3.28 -6.31 -39.71
C ALA A 160 2.29 -7.40 -39.28
N CYS A 161 1.06 -7.34 -39.80
CA CYS A 161 0.07 -8.37 -39.55
C CYS A 161 0.50 -9.70 -40.17
N GLN A 162 0.55 -10.78 -39.37
CA GLN A 162 1.06 -12.08 -39.83
C GLN A 162 0.13 -12.78 -40.86
N GLU A 163 -1.15 -12.39 -40.91
CA GLU A 163 -2.19 -13.04 -41.74
C GLU A 163 -3.00 -12.07 -42.64
N MET A 164 -2.75 -10.76 -42.57
CA MET A 164 -3.43 -9.77 -43.41
C MET A 164 -2.45 -9.15 -44.42
N ALA A 165 -3.00 -8.54 -45.47
CA ALA A 165 -2.22 -7.95 -46.57
C ALA A 165 -1.05 -7.08 -46.04
N GLU A 166 0.10 -7.15 -46.72
CA GLU A 166 1.37 -6.49 -46.39
C GLU A 166 1.25 -4.97 -46.12
N PHE A 167 0.14 -4.36 -46.52
CA PHE A 167 -0.15 -2.94 -46.38
C PHE A 167 -0.93 -2.57 -45.10
N ILE A 168 -1.21 -3.52 -44.22
CA ILE A 168 -1.95 -3.28 -42.97
C ILE A 168 -1.01 -3.41 -41.77
N ASP A 169 -0.95 -2.35 -40.97
CA ASP A 169 -0.22 -2.34 -39.71
C ASP A 169 -1.08 -2.89 -38.58
N CYS A 170 -0.49 -3.78 -37.78
CA CYS A 170 -1.09 -4.34 -36.59
C CYS A 170 -0.52 -3.71 -35.32
N TYR A 171 -1.37 -3.65 -34.29
CA TYR A 171 -1.10 -3.04 -32.99
C TYR A 171 -1.48 -4.04 -31.88
N PRO A 172 -0.70 -5.12 -31.68
CA PRO A 172 -0.98 -6.16 -30.68
C PRO A 172 -1.09 -5.58 -29.26
N SER A 173 -2.10 -6.00 -28.51
CA SER A 173 -2.25 -5.62 -27.09
C SER A 173 -1.19 -6.22 -26.17
N SER A 174 -0.48 -7.26 -26.63
CA SER A 174 0.55 -7.96 -25.86
C SER A 174 1.93 -7.29 -25.91
N LYS A 175 2.19 -6.43 -26.91
CA LYS A 175 3.47 -5.73 -27.06
C LYS A 175 3.28 -4.24 -26.86
N LEU A 176 3.68 -3.77 -25.70
CA LEU A 176 3.67 -2.36 -25.33
C LEU A 176 5.00 -1.73 -25.73
N THR A 177 4.94 -0.47 -26.15
CA THR A 177 6.11 0.32 -26.56
C THR A 177 6.57 1.16 -25.37
N ASP A 178 7.84 1.02 -25.00
CA ASP A 178 8.48 1.85 -23.98
C ASP A 178 8.99 3.20 -24.52
N ALA A 179 8.86 3.42 -25.84
CA ALA A 179 9.24 4.69 -26.45
C ALA A 179 8.37 5.82 -25.88
N THR A 180 9.02 6.84 -25.35
CA THR A 180 8.38 8.05 -24.87
C THR A 180 7.65 8.75 -26.02
N PHE A 181 6.38 9.10 -25.79
CA PHE A 181 5.57 9.82 -26.75
C PHE A 181 5.45 11.28 -26.31
N GLY A 182 5.73 12.21 -27.23
CA GLY A 182 5.69 13.65 -26.96
C GLY A 182 7.03 14.22 -26.50
N THR A 183 7.00 15.47 -26.06
CA THR A 183 8.16 16.17 -25.49
C THR A 183 8.44 15.66 -24.08
N PRO A 184 9.68 15.27 -23.74
CA PRO A 184 9.99 14.79 -22.39
C PRO A 184 9.69 15.88 -21.36
N LEU A 185 9.27 15.49 -20.15
CA LEU A 185 8.91 16.44 -19.09
C LEU A 185 10.05 17.45 -18.80
N SER A 186 11.30 17.01 -18.91
CA SER A 186 12.50 17.85 -18.77
C SER A 186 12.65 18.96 -19.81
N SER A 187 11.95 18.86 -20.94
CA SER A 187 11.94 19.88 -22.00
C SER A 187 10.84 20.92 -21.86
N LEU A 188 9.87 20.69 -20.97
CA LEU A 188 8.89 21.72 -20.64
C LEU A 188 9.59 22.84 -19.85
N PRO A 189 9.24 24.12 -20.10
CA PRO A 189 9.79 25.21 -19.32
C PRO A 189 9.54 24.93 -17.83
N PRO A 190 10.54 25.18 -16.96
CA PRO A 190 10.35 24.97 -15.53
C PRO A 190 9.09 25.72 -15.11
N LEU A 191 8.16 25.00 -14.47
CA LEU A 191 6.96 25.60 -13.91
C LEU A 191 7.43 26.63 -12.88
N THR A 192 7.55 27.89 -13.30
CA THR A 192 8.00 29.01 -12.47
C THR A 192 6.94 29.45 -11.46
N ARG A 193 5.86 28.69 -11.31
CA ARG A 193 4.89 28.90 -10.24
C ARG A 193 5.48 28.45 -8.92
N SER A 194 5.78 29.43 -8.08
CA SER A 194 5.92 29.25 -6.64
C SER A 194 4.68 28.51 -6.13
N VAL A 195 4.83 27.24 -5.80
CA VAL A 195 3.79 26.50 -5.09
C VAL A 195 4.02 26.78 -3.61
N SER A 196 3.24 27.70 -3.06
CA SER A 196 3.15 27.87 -1.62
C SER A 196 2.41 26.66 -1.05
N GLY A 197 3.15 25.78 -0.37
CA GLY A 197 2.59 24.63 0.33
C GLY A 197 2.49 24.93 1.82
N ALA A 198 1.44 24.43 2.45
CA ALA A 198 1.32 24.38 3.90
C ALA A 198 1.39 22.93 4.35
N PHE A 199 2.24 22.63 5.34
CA PHE A 199 2.25 21.33 6.00
C PHE A 199 2.06 21.51 7.50
N TRP A 200 1.31 20.58 8.09
CA TRP A 200 1.05 20.55 9.53
C TRP A 200 2.23 19.90 10.26
N SER A 201 2.96 20.70 11.05
CA SER A 201 4.06 20.20 11.87
C SER A 201 3.54 19.34 13.02
N LEU A 202 4.30 18.31 13.41
CA LEU A 202 4.04 17.51 14.62
C LEU A 202 4.03 18.35 15.91
N ASN A 203 4.51 19.60 15.85
CA ASN A 203 4.47 20.54 16.97
C ASN A 203 3.15 21.33 17.06
N GLY A 204 2.19 21.11 16.15
CA GLY A 204 0.90 21.81 16.17
C GLY A 204 0.90 23.18 15.49
N ASP A 205 1.89 23.45 14.63
CA ASP A 205 2.03 24.72 13.91
C ASP A 205 1.88 24.52 12.40
N TRP A 206 1.23 25.48 11.74
CA TRP A 206 1.20 25.61 10.29
C TRP A 206 2.50 26.26 9.80
N ASN A 207 3.35 25.49 9.15
CA ASN A 207 4.53 26.03 8.49
C ASN A 207 4.24 26.25 7.01
N TRP A 208 4.21 27.51 6.62
CA TRP A 208 4.14 27.94 5.22
C TRP A 208 5.54 27.88 4.63
N TYR A 209 5.74 27.06 3.60
CA TYR A 209 6.96 27.13 2.81
C TYR A 209 6.61 27.65 1.42
N ASN A 210 7.31 28.70 1.01
CA ASN A 210 7.41 29.03 -0.40
C ASN A 210 8.37 28.00 -1.00
N ALA A 211 7.84 26.93 -1.58
CA ALA A 211 8.60 26.21 -2.58
C ALA A 211 8.65 27.12 -3.81
N SER A 212 9.52 28.12 -3.75
CA SER A 212 10.14 28.58 -4.98
C SER A 212 10.79 27.34 -5.53
N ALA A 213 10.18 26.74 -6.56
CA ALA A 213 10.83 25.79 -7.42
C ALA A 213 12.01 26.53 -8.07
N SER A 214 13.09 26.71 -7.31
CA SER A 214 14.41 26.62 -7.88
C SER A 214 14.37 25.34 -8.71
N PRO A 215 14.79 25.39 -9.99
CA PRO A 215 14.90 24.20 -10.82
C PRO A 215 16.04 23.35 -10.27
N THR A 216 15.91 22.85 -9.05
CA THR A 216 16.64 21.68 -8.62
C THR A 216 16.03 20.54 -9.41
N GLU A 217 16.84 19.92 -10.28
CA GLU A 217 16.59 18.76 -11.14
C GLU A 217 16.04 17.51 -10.41
N ARG A 218 15.51 17.65 -9.20
CA ARG A 218 14.95 16.56 -8.43
C ARG A 218 13.45 16.72 -8.45
N SER A 219 12.80 15.93 -9.30
CA SER A 219 11.37 15.73 -9.17
C SER A 219 11.08 15.29 -7.73
N ILE A 220 10.00 15.82 -7.16
CA ILE A 220 9.59 15.51 -5.79
C ILE A 220 9.27 13.99 -5.63
N LEU A 221 9.25 13.23 -6.73
CA LEU A 221 9.04 11.79 -6.77
C LEU A 221 9.92 11.12 -7.87
N GLN A 222 11.24 11.28 -7.85
CA GLN A 222 12.14 10.41 -8.65
C GLN A 222 12.53 9.18 -7.84
N CYS A 223 11.60 8.26 -7.65
CA CYS A 223 11.93 6.86 -7.41
C CYS A 223 11.84 6.14 -8.75
N GLU A 224 12.80 6.43 -9.64
CA GLU A 224 12.94 5.66 -10.87
C GLU A 224 13.31 4.22 -10.50
N ASN A 225 12.35 3.31 -10.70
CA ASN A 225 12.54 1.89 -10.97
C ASN A 225 12.59 0.86 -9.82
N GLU A 226 11.92 1.08 -8.67
CA GLU A 226 11.67 -0.03 -7.74
C GLU A 226 10.19 -0.11 -7.36
N GLY A 227 9.49 -1.08 -7.94
CA GLY A 227 8.10 -1.38 -7.58
C GLY A 227 7.99 -1.82 -6.13
N PHE A 228 7.00 -1.28 -5.41
CA PHE A 228 6.43 -1.69 -4.11
C PHE A 228 7.31 -2.48 -3.11
N GLN A 229 8.63 -2.26 -3.07
CA GLN A 229 9.47 -2.66 -1.96
C GLN A 229 9.83 -1.40 -1.18
N THR A 230 9.23 -1.31 0.00
CA THR A 230 9.56 -0.29 1.01
C THR A 230 10.97 -0.57 1.53
N THR A 231 12.00 -0.08 0.84
CA THR A 231 13.28 0.21 1.49
C THR A 231 13.48 1.72 1.53
N GLU A 232 13.82 2.19 2.72
CA GLU A 232 13.71 3.57 3.15
C GLU A 232 14.52 4.55 2.29
N CYS A 233 13.89 5.66 1.88
CA CYS A 233 14.57 6.86 1.37
C CYS A 233 15.27 7.63 2.52
N THR A 234 16.22 7.02 3.24
CA THR A 234 16.79 7.59 4.48
C THR A 234 17.92 8.60 4.30
N ASN A 235 18.33 8.99 3.08
CA ASN A 235 19.54 9.81 2.90
C ASN A 235 19.33 11.31 2.58
N THR A 236 18.12 11.86 2.72
CA THR A 236 17.90 13.31 2.50
C THR A 236 18.10 14.21 3.72
N ARG A 237 18.42 13.66 4.91
CA ARG A 237 18.51 14.47 6.15
C ARG A 237 19.91 14.98 6.54
N ARG A 238 20.95 14.89 5.69
CA ARG A 238 22.34 15.16 6.13
C ARG A 238 23.20 16.09 5.26
N LEU A 239 22.60 16.98 4.47
CA LEU A 239 23.36 17.96 3.66
C LEU A 239 23.21 19.43 4.09
N LEU A 240 22.38 19.76 5.08
CA LEU A 240 22.25 21.14 5.57
C LEU A 240 23.22 21.50 6.71
N THR A 241 24.12 20.61 7.12
CA THR A 241 25.08 20.87 8.20
C THR A 241 26.54 20.98 7.75
N LYS A 242 26.83 20.96 6.44
CA LYS A 242 28.23 21.00 5.94
C LYS A 242 28.57 22.21 5.08
N GLN A 243 27.67 23.19 4.96
CA GLN A 243 27.93 24.39 4.14
C GLN A 243 28.23 25.66 4.96
N GLU A 244 28.36 25.56 6.29
CA GLU A 244 28.79 26.68 7.16
C GLU A 244 30.26 26.60 7.63
N GLU A 245 31.01 25.52 7.35
CA GLU A 245 32.40 25.37 7.85
C GLU A 245 33.53 25.74 6.88
N THR A 246 33.26 26.20 5.65
CA THR A 246 34.33 26.52 4.67
C THR A 246 34.43 28.00 4.30
N LYS A 247 34.04 28.91 5.19
CA LYS A 247 34.26 30.36 5.01
C LYS A 247 34.88 31.03 6.23
N SER A 248 36.02 30.50 6.68
CA SER A 248 36.93 31.19 7.57
C SER A 248 38.31 30.58 7.41
N THR A 249 39.19 31.23 6.64
CA THR A 249 40.64 31.41 6.89
C THR A 249 41.28 31.97 5.61
N ILE A 250 41.39 33.30 5.52
CA ILE A 250 42.50 33.96 4.81
C ILE A 250 43.03 35.01 5.80
N PRO A 251 44.20 34.79 6.44
CA PRO A 251 44.96 35.88 6.98
C PRO A 251 45.93 36.42 5.91
N SER A 252 46.07 37.74 5.97
CA SER A 252 47.08 38.62 5.36
C SER A 252 48.48 38.02 5.22
#